data_AF-A0A9E3PJ01-F1
#
_entry.id   AF-A0A9E3PJ01-F1
#
_cell.length_a   1.000
_cell.length_b   1.000
_cell.length_c   1.000
_cell.angle_alpha   90.00
_cell.angle_beta   90.00
_cell.angle_gamma   90.00
#
_symmetry.space_group_name_H-M   'P 1'
#
loop_
_entity.id
_entity.type
_entity.pdbx_description
1 polymer ?
#
loop_
_entity_poly.entity_id
_entity_poly.type
_entity_poly.pdbx_seq_one_letter_code
_entity_poly.pdbx_strand_id
1 'polypeptide(L)'
;MSHDERRSAGVVAALRRFPAERRAIDDLAAHNEDFRDMCEELAEAEMALLAADVLPPGVREERRAEWMAVIDRISAEIAGVLNEANVIRIGWADHLRRRP
;
A
#
# COMPACT_ATOMS: atom_id res chain seq x y z
N MET A 1 18.12 -14.04 -9.33
CA MET A 1 17.66 -13.80 -7.95
C MET A 1 16.27 -13.21 -8.05
N SER A 2 15.26 -13.87 -7.49
CA SER A 2 13.86 -13.45 -7.64
C SER A 2 13.64 -12.13 -6.89
N HIS A 3 12.96 -11.16 -7.51
CA HIS A 3 12.58 -9.87 -6.87
C HIS A 3 11.67 -10.08 -5.63
N ASP A 4 11.20 -11.31 -5.43
CA ASP A 4 10.27 -11.71 -4.38
C ASP A 4 10.88 -11.82 -2.98
N GLU A 5 12.17 -12.18 -2.85
CA GLU A 5 12.79 -12.52 -1.56
C GLU A 5 13.22 -11.31 -0.71
N ARG A 6 13.01 -10.07 -1.20
CA ARG A 6 13.41 -8.82 -0.51
C ARG A 6 12.27 -7.86 -0.17
N ARG A 7 11.00 -8.26 -0.34
CA ARG A 7 9.87 -7.38 -0.02
C ARG A 7 9.57 -7.43 1.49
N SER A 8 9.38 -6.26 2.10
CA SER A 8 8.87 -6.18 3.47
C SER A 8 7.41 -6.65 3.52
N ALA A 9 6.95 -7.00 4.72
CA ALA A 9 5.54 -7.36 4.96
C ALA A 9 4.60 -6.24 4.49
N GLY A 10 5.00 -4.98 4.67
CA GLY A 10 4.27 -3.81 4.16
C GLY A 10 4.10 -3.82 2.64
N VAL A 11 5.18 -3.99 1.88
CA VAL A 11 5.10 -4.01 0.41
C VAL A 11 4.23 -5.19 -0.06
N VAL A 12 4.30 -6.33 0.62
CA VAL A 12 3.41 -7.46 0.32
C VAL A 12 1.94 -7.11 0.60
N ALA A 13 1.64 -6.41 1.70
CA ALA A 13 0.27 -5.94 1.99
C ALA A 13 -0.26 -5.00 0.90
N ALA A 14 0.53 -4.02 0.48
CA ALA A 14 0.18 -3.13 -0.62
C ALA A 14 -0.05 -3.91 -1.94
N LEU A 15 0.80 -4.88 -2.27
CA LEU A 15 0.65 -5.70 -3.48
C LEU A 15 -0.60 -6.60 -3.47
N ARG A 16 -1.04 -7.08 -2.29
CA ARG A 16 -2.30 -7.82 -2.16
C ARG A 16 -3.49 -6.94 -2.48
N ARG A 17 -3.45 -5.67 -2.06
CA ARG A 17 -4.57 -4.73 -2.17
C ARG A 17 -4.62 -4.02 -3.53
N PHE A 18 -3.46 -3.78 -4.15
CA PHE A 18 -3.31 -3.08 -5.43
C PHE A 18 -2.53 -3.92 -6.46
N PRO A 19 -3.03 -5.11 -6.84
CA PRO A 19 -2.27 -6.04 -7.68
C PRO A 19 -1.96 -5.48 -9.09
N ALA A 20 -2.83 -4.60 -9.62
CA ALA A 20 -2.64 -3.94 -10.91
C ALA A 20 -1.45 -2.95 -10.91
N GLU A 21 -1.10 -2.43 -9.74
CA GLU A 21 -0.08 -1.38 -9.57
C GLU A 21 1.29 -1.94 -9.19
N ARG A 22 1.51 -3.26 -9.34
CA ARG A 22 2.74 -3.96 -8.90
C ARG A 22 4.02 -3.25 -9.30
N ARG A 23 4.13 -2.78 -10.55
CA ARG A 23 5.34 -2.06 -11.00
C ARG A 23 5.52 -0.74 -10.29
N ALA A 24 4.46 0.04 -10.12
CA ALA A 24 4.51 1.32 -9.41
C ALA A 24 4.87 1.12 -7.93
N ILE A 25 4.33 0.07 -7.29
CA ILE A 25 4.64 -0.31 -5.91
C ILE A 25 6.10 -0.75 -5.77
N ASP A 26 6.59 -1.63 -6.65
CA ASP A 26 7.98 -2.08 -6.63
C ASP A 26 8.95 -0.90 -6.85
N ASP A 27 8.62 -0.02 -7.80
CA ASP A 27 9.37 1.21 -8.05
C ASP A 27 9.39 2.06 -6.78
N LEU A 28 8.23 2.55 -6.31
CA LEU A 28 8.13 3.44 -5.14
C LEU A 28 8.80 2.85 -3.89
N ALA A 29 8.57 1.56 -3.61
CA ALA A 29 9.20 0.91 -2.47
C ALA A 29 10.73 0.88 -2.54
N ALA A 30 11.33 0.95 -3.73
CA ALA A 30 12.78 0.99 -3.88
C ALA A 30 13.40 2.38 -3.61
N HIS A 31 12.62 3.48 -3.69
CA HIS A 31 13.17 4.84 -3.64
C HIS A 31 12.39 5.86 -2.79
N ASN A 32 11.25 5.48 -2.21
CA ASN A 32 10.42 6.36 -1.40
C ASN A 32 10.23 5.74 -0.01
N GLU A 33 10.83 6.36 1.01
CA GLU A 33 10.74 5.93 2.41
C GLU A 33 9.34 6.13 2.98
N ASP A 34 8.75 7.31 2.82
CA ASP A 34 7.38 7.59 3.24
C ASP A 34 6.38 6.56 2.66
N PHE A 35 6.58 6.14 1.41
CA PHE A 35 5.76 5.08 0.80
C PHE A 35 5.95 3.72 1.47
N ARG A 36 7.18 3.37 1.86
CA ARG A 36 7.44 2.14 2.61
C ARG A 36 6.79 2.19 3.98
N ASP A 37 6.84 3.32 4.66
CA ASP A 37 6.23 3.53 5.98
C ASP A 37 4.70 3.38 5.90
N MET A 38 4.04 3.97 4.89
CA MET A 38 2.62 3.75 4.64
C MET A 38 2.28 2.27 4.39
N CYS A 39 3.12 1.58 3.62
CA CYS A 39 2.95 0.15 3.39
C CYS A 39 3.09 -0.66 4.68
N GLU A 40 4.03 -0.28 5.56
CA GLU A 40 4.24 -0.91 6.86
C GLU A 40 3.06 -0.66 7.81
N GLU A 41 2.58 0.58 7.93
CA GLU A 41 1.35 0.88 8.68
C GLU A 41 0.15 0.05 8.20
N LEU A 42 0.01 -0.14 6.88
CA LEU A 42 -1.05 -1.00 6.33
C LEU A 42 -0.92 -2.44 6.83
N ALA A 43 0.28 -3.02 6.79
CA ALA A 43 0.50 -4.38 7.26
C ALA A 43 0.27 -4.52 8.76
N GLU A 44 0.68 -3.54 9.56
CA GLU A 44 0.42 -3.51 11.00
C GLU A 44 -1.08 -3.43 11.30
N ALA A 45 -1.83 -2.60 10.59
CA ALA A 45 -3.27 -2.48 10.75
C ALA A 45 -4.01 -3.76 10.33
N GLU A 46 -3.59 -4.42 9.23
CA GLU A 46 -4.11 -5.74 8.83
C GLU A 46 -3.87 -6.79 9.91
N MET A 47 -2.67 -6.81 10.51
CA MET A 47 -2.34 -7.72 11.61
C MET A 47 -3.15 -7.42 12.87
N ALA A 48 -3.36 -6.15 13.21
CA ALA A 48 -4.17 -5.74 14.34
C ALA A 48 -5.66 -6.11 14.16
N LEU A 49 -6.18 -6.02 12.93
CA LEU A 49 -7.52 -6.49 12.59
C LEU A 49 -7.65 -8.02 12.80
N LEU A 50 -6.67 -8.80 12.36
CA LEU A 50 -6.65 -10.25 12.62
C LEU A 50 -6.57 -10.57 14.12
N ALA A 51 -5.81 -9.79 14.88
CA ALA A 51 -5.75 -9.93 16.33
C ALA A 51 -7.07 -9.55 17.03
N ALA A 52 -7.88 -8.66 16.44
CA ALA A 52 -9.19 -8.31 16.98
C ALA A 52 -10.16 -9.51 17.01
N ASP A 53 -9.98 -10.50 16.12
CA ASP A 53 -10.83 -11.70 16.02
C ASP A 53 -10.70 -12.66 17.20
N VAL A 54 -9.69 -12.50 18.05
CA VAL A 54 -9.55 -13.31 19.27
C VAL A 54 -9.99 -12.56 20.52
N LEU A 55 -10.41 -11.30 20.39
CA LEU A 55 -10.86 -10.51 21.52
C LEU A 55 -12.25 -10.93 22.03
N PRO A 56 -12.57 -10.63 23.31
CA PRO A 56 -13.91 -10.86 23.85
C PRO A 56 -15.00 -10.17 23.02
N PRO A 57 -16.20 -10.77 22.89
CA PRO A 57 -17.28 -10.23 22.06
C PRO A 57 -17.64 -8.76 22.36
N GLY A 58 -17.51 -8.33 23.62
CA GLY A 58 -17.84 -6.96 24.03
C GLY A 58 -16.91 -5.86 23.48
N VAL A 59 -15.70 -6.21 23.04
CA VAL A 59 -14.71 -5.24 22.50
C VAL A 59 -14.28 -5.57 21.07
N ARG A 60 -14.54 -6.80 20.59
CA ARG A 60 -14.17 -7.27 19.26
C ARG A 60 -14.70 -6.37 18.15
N GLU A 61 -16.00 -6.08 18.14
CA GLU A 61 -16.61 -5.33 17.04
C GLU A 61 -16.13 -3.88 16.98
N GLU A 62 -15.91 -3.25 18.14
CA GLU A 62 -15.34 -1.90 18.22
C GLU A 62 -13.91 -1.88 17.67
N ARG A 63 -13.06 -2.82 18.09
CA ARG A 63 -11.66 -2.90 17.62
C ARG A 63 -11.58 -3.26 16.14
N ARG A 64 -12.46 -4.12 15.64
CA ARG A 64 -12.59 -4.40 14.21
C ARG A 64 -12.91 -3.14 13.42
N ALA A 65 -13.93 -2.40 13.84
CA ALA A 65 -14.34 -1.17 13.18
C ALA A 65 -13.21 -0.13 13.17
N GLU A 66 -12.48 0.01 14.28
CA GLU A 66 -11.31 0.90 14.37
C GLU A 66 -10.22 0.52 13.36
N TRP A 67 -9.78 -0.75 13.34
CA TRP A 67 -8.71 -1.18 12.43
C TRP A 67 -9.15 -1.18 10.97
N MET A 68 -10.42 -1.48 10.68
CA MET A 68 -10.97 -1.33 9.33
C MET A 68 -10.93 0.12 8.85
N ALA A 69 -11.28 1.08 9.71
CA ALA A 69 -11.20 2.51 9.36
C ALA A 69 -9.75 2.96 9.11
N VAL A 70 -8.79 2.45 9.89
CA VAL A 70 -7.36 2.69 9.67
C VAL A 70 -6.89 2.12 8.33
N ILE A 71 -7.24 0.87 8.03
CA ILE A 71 -6.93 0.22 6.75
C ILE A 71 -7.51 1.03 5.58
N ASP A 72 -8.76 1.47 5.67
CA ASP A 72 -9.41 2.24 4.61
C ASP A 72 -8.73 3.59 4.38
N ARG A 73 -8.36 4.31 5.46
CA ARG A 73 -7.59 5.55 5.38
C ARG A 73 -6.25 5.35 4.68
N ILE A 74 -5.42 4.42 5.17
CA ILE A 74 -4.08 4.18 4.61
C ILE A 74 -4.18 3.70 3.15
N SER A 75 -5.19 2.89 2.84
CA SER A 75 -5.44 2.45 1.46
C SER A 75 -5.74 3.61 0.52
N ALA A 76 -6.50 4.60 0.98
CA ALA A 76 -6.77 5.80 0.20
C ALA A 76 -5.51 6.64 0.00
N GLU A 77 -4.65 6.76 1.02
CA GLU A 77 -3.37 7.45 0.94
C GLU A 77 -2.42 6.78 -0.08
N ILE A 78 -2.27 5.45 0.01
CA ILE A 78 -1.48 4.66 -0.94
C ILE A 78 -2.04 4.82 -2.36
N ALA A 79 -3.35 4.75 -2.54
CA ALA A 79 -3.98 4.95 -3.85
C ALA A 79 -3.70 6.35 -4.42
N GLY A 80 -3.68 7.38 -3.57
CA GLY A 80 -3.29 8.74 -3.94
C GLY A 80 -1.87 8.81 -4.50
N VAL A 81 -0.90 8.24 -3.78
CA VAL A 81 0.51 8.22 -4.22
C VAL A 81 0.70 7.42 -5.51
N LEU A 82 0.01 6.28 -5.65
CA LEU A 82 0.06 5.48 -6.87
C LEU A 82 -0.52 6.24 -8.08
N ASN A 83 -1.63 6.96 -7.89
CA ASN A 83 -2.21 7.79 -8.92
C ASN A 83 -1.26 8.92 -9.35
N GLU A 84 -0.63 9.60 -8.39
CA GLU A 84 0.37 10.63 -8.68
C GLU A 84 1.57 10.08 -9.46
N ALA A 85 2.10 8.93 -9.05
CA ALA A 85 3.19 8.26 -9.75
C ALA A 85 2.82 7.90 -11.19
N ASN A 86 1.58 7.46 -11.41
CA ASN A 86 1.06 7.15 -12.74
C ASN A 86 0.87 8.40 -13.61
N VAL A 87 0.39 9.52 -13.04
CA VAL A 87 0.28 10.80 -13.74
C VAL A 87 1.64 11.30 -14.21
N ILE A 88 2.67 11.25 -13.35
CA ILE A 88 4.05 11.63 -13.71
C ILE A 88 4.57 10.75 -14.85
N ARG A 89 4.36 9.43 -14.75
CA ARG A 89 4.79 8.46 -15.77
C ARG A 89 4.13 8.72 -17.13
N ILE A 90 2.83 8.99 -17.17
CA ILE A 90 2.11 9.32 -18.41
C ILE A 90 2.62 10.64 -18.99
N GLY A 91 2.82 11.67 -18.17
CA GLY A 91 3.35 12.97 -18.61
C GLY A 91 4.73 12.86 -19.27
N TRP A 92 5.61 12.01 -18.75
CA TRP A 92 6.92 11.75 -19.36
C TRP A 92 6.82 10.93 -20.66
N ALA A 93 5.95 9.92 -20.72
CA ALA A 93 5.72 9.17 -21.94
C ALA A 93 5.16 10.07 -23.08
N ASP A 94 4.28 11.01 -22.73
CA ASP A 94 3.75 11.99 -23.68
C ASP A 94 4.82 12.98 -24.15
N HIS A 95 5.69 13.44 -23.24
CA HIS A 95 6.79 14.34 -23.60
C HIS A 95 7.80 13.66 -24.53
N LEU A 96 8.16 12.38 -24.28
CA LEU A 96 9.07 11.62 -25.14
C LEU A 96 8.51 11.37 -26.55
N ARG A 97 7.19 11.17 -26.68
CA ARG A 97 6.52 11.01 -27.98
C ARG A 97 6.43 12.28 -28.81
N ARG A 98 6.60 13.46 -28.20
CA ARG A 98 6.50 14.77 -28.85
C ARG A 98 7.85 15.42 -29.16
N ARG A 99 8.98 14.74 -28.93
CA ARG A 99 10.28 15.26 -29.34
C ARG A 99 10.44 15.14 -30.87
N PRO A 100 10.86 16.21 -31.57
CA PRO A 100 11.07 16.20 -33.02
C PRO A 100 12.24 15.32 -33.45
#